data_AF-A0A914MB02-F1
#
_entry.id   AF-A0A914MB02-F1
#
_cell.length_a   1.000
_cell.length_b   1.000
_cell.length_c   1.000
_cell.angle_alpha   90.00
_cell.angle_beta   90.00
_cell.angle_gamma   90.00
#
_symmetry.space_group_name_H-M   'P 1'
#
loop_
_entity.id
_entity.type
_entity.pdbx_description
1 polymer ?
#
loop_
_entity_poly.entity_id
_entity_poly.type
_entity_poly.pdbx_seq_one_letter_code
_entity_poly.pdbx_strand_id
1 'polypeptide(L)' 'MHEQISRNRIMINRNSKKELICEVLSTSQDRKSKTYIIGKKGRYYLKHNQLADDIPVVIIFKAMGI' A
#
# COMPACT_ATOMS: atom_id res chain seq x y z
N MET A 1 -17.49 -15.00 -16.39
CA MET A 1 -16.35 -14.11 -16.65
C MET A 1 -16.38 -13.05 -15.56
N HIS A 2 -15.51 -13.13 -14.55
CA HIS A 2 -15.48 -12.09 -13.52
C HIS A 2 -14.83 -10.85 -14.12
N GLU A 3 -15.58 -9.75 -14.17
CA GLU A 3 -15.11 -8.44 -14.60
C GLU A 3 -13.96 -8.00 -13.68
N GLN A 4 -12.74 -8.07 -14.20
CA GLN A 4 -11.52 -7.93 -13.42
C GLN A 4 -11.18 -6.45 -13.26
N ILE A 5 -11.88 -5.77 -12.35
CA ILE A 5 -11.60 -4.36 -11.99
C ILE A 5 -10.17 -4.27 -11.46
N SER A 6 -9.28 -3.75 -12.31
CA SER A 6 -7.95 -3.20 -11.98
C SER A 6 -7.19 -3.87 -10.83
N ARG A 7 -7.02 -5.19 -10.89
CA ARG A 7 -6.12 -5.90 -9.99
C ARG A 7 -4.70 -5.46 -10.35
N ASN A 8 -3.94 -4.93 -9.38
CA ASN A 8 -2.56 -4.41 -9.54
C ASN A 8 -2.41 -3.01 -10.18
N ARG A 9 -3.41 -2.12 -10.09
CA ARG A 9 -3.19 -0.69 -10.38
C ARG A 9 -2.80 0.08 -9.13
N ILE A 10 -1.91 1.05 -9.30
CA ILE A 10 -1.62 2.07 -8.29
C ILE A 10 -2.74 3.10 -8.33
N MET A 11 -3.51 3.20 -7.25
CA MET A 11 -4.54 4.21 -7.08
C MET A 11 -4.01 5.31 -6.16
N ILE A 12 -4.04 6.54 -6.66
CA ILE A 12 -3.59 7.71 -5.91
C ILE A 12 -4.83 8.48 -5.45
N ASN A 13 -4.89 8.76 -4.16
CA ASN A 13 -5.97 9.51 -3.53
C ASN A 13 -5.39 10.50 -2.51
N ARG A 14 -6.26 11.35 -1.97
CA ARG A 14 -5.94 12.20 -0.82
C ARG A 14 -6.84 11.81 0.35
N ASN A 15 -6.28 11.76 1.55
CA ASN A 15 -7.08 11.52 2.75
C ASN A 15 -7.82 12.79 3.20
N SER A 16 -8.63 12.68 4.26
CA SER A 16 -9.35 13.81 4.86
C SER A 16 -8.42 14.94 5.36
N LYS A 17 -7.13 14.64 5.59
CA LYS A 17 -6.09 15.62 5.96
C LYS A 17 -5.38 16.21 4.74
N LYS A 18 -5.87 15.95 3.53
CA LYS A 18 -5.27 16.34 2.23
C LYS A 18 -3.88 15.75 1.98
N GLU A 19 -3.46 14.75 2.74
CA GLU A 19 -2.20 14.04 2.52
C GLU A 19 -2.37 13.04 1.38
N LEU A 20 -1.32 12.91 0.55
CA LEU A 20 -1.29 11.94 -0.53
C LEU A 20 -1.25 10.52 0.03
N ILE A 21 -2.15 9.67 -0.44
CA ILE A 21 -2.18 8.24 -0.15
C ILE A 21 -2.16 7.48 -1.47
N CYS A 22 -1.37 6.43 -1.51
CA CYS A 22 -1.37 5.46 -2.58
C CYS A 22 -1.90 4.14 -2.05
N GLU A 23 -2.81 3.49 -2.78
CA GLU A 23 -3.27 2.13 -2.48
C GLU A 23 -3.06 1.21 -3.67
N VAL A 24 -2.69 -0.03 -3.37
CA VAL A 24 -2.62 -1.13 -4.33
C VAL A 24 -3.37 -2.31 -3.75
N LEU A 25 -4.38 -2.77 -4.50
CA LEU A 25 -5.08 -4.02 -4.21
C LEU A 25 -4.51 -5.12 -5.12
N SER A 26 -3.88 -6.12 -4.51
CA SER A 26 -3.43 -7.32 -5.20
C SER A 26 -4.24 -8.51 -4.74
N THR A 27 -4.75 -9.30 -5.68
CA THR A 27 -5.55 -10.48 -5.39
C THR A 27 -5.14 -11.59 -6.33
N SER A 28 -4.54 -12.62 -5.76
CA SER A 28 -4.27 -13.90 -6.41
C SER A 28 -5.37 -14.90 -6.02
N GLN A 29 -5.34 -16.10 -6.60
CA GLN A 29 -6.28 -17.18 -6.25
C GLN A 29 -6.21 -17.53 -4.76
N ASP A 30 -5.00 -17.55 -4.19
CA ASP A 30 -4.76 -17.98 -2.81
C ASP A 30 -4.79 -16.84 -1.79
N ARG A 31 -4.56 -15.60 -2.22
CA ARG A 31 -4.32 -14.49 -1.29
C ARG A 31 -4.77 -13.14 -1.84
N LYS A 32 -5.42 -12.37 -0.97
CA LYS A 32 -5.73 -10.95 -1.18
C LYS A 32 -4.85 -10.11 -0.25
N SER A 33 -4.12 -9.15 -0.81
CA SER A 33 -3.32 -8.17 -0.08
C SER A 33 -3.74 -6.76 -0.44
N LYS A 34 -3.75 -5.90 0.57
CA LYS A 34 -4.00 -4.48 0.39
C LYS A 34 -2.85 -3.70 1.02
N THR A 35 -2.15 -2.95 0.18
CA THR A 35 -1.00 -2.14 0.57
C THR A 35 -1.36 -0.68 0.43
N TYR A 36 -0.99 0.11 1.43
CA TYR A 36 -1.10 1.56 1.42
C TYR A 36 0.25 2.20 1.67
N ILE A 37 0.55 3.26 0.93
CA ILE A 37 1.62 4.18 1.25
C ILE A 37 0.99 5.46 1.80
N ILE A 38 1.37 5.82 3.02
CA ILE A 38 0.84 6.98 3.73
C ILE A 38 1.98 7.94 4.07
N GLY A 39 1.75 9.24 3.87
CA GLY A 39 2.62 10.29 4.40
C GLY A 39 2.22 10.62 5.83
N LYS A 40 3.19 10.65 6.76
CA LYS A 40 3.02 11.14 8.14
C LYS A 40 4.23 11.99 8.51
N LYS A 41 4.01 13.25 8.90
CA LYS A 41 5.06 14.18 9.37
C LYS A 41 6.28 14.25 8.43
N GLY A 42 6.04 14.29 7.12
CA GLY A 42 7.10 14.36 6.10
C GLY A 42 7.84 13.05 5.82
N ARG A 43 7.39 11.90 6.37
CA ARG A 43 7.96 10.57 6.11
C ARG A 43 6.90 9.64 5.51
N TYR A 44 7.35 8.69 4.69
CA TYR A 44 6.48 7.68 4.10
C TYR A 44 6.51 6.38 4.89
N TYR A 45 5.32 5.82 5.09
CA TYR A 45 5.11 4.56 5.78
C TYR A 45 4.28 3.62 4.89
N LEU A 46 4.57 2.33 4.98
CA LEU A 46 3.82 1.25 4.38
C LEU A 46 2.89 0.66 5.43
N LYS A 47 1.60 0.64 5.09
CA LYS A 47 0.58 -0.09 5.84
C LYS A 47 0.10 -1.25 4.99
N HIS A 48 0.10 -2.45 5.56
CA HIS A 48 -0.35 -3.65 4.87
C HIS A 48 -1.33 -4.40 5.74
N ASN A 49 -2.36 -5.02 5.15
CA ASN A 49 -3.42 -5.68 5.90
C ASN A 49 -2.96 -6.85 6.80
N GLN A 50 -1.76 -7.40 6.58
CA GLN A 50 -1.17 -8.44 7.42
C GLN A 50 -0.16 -7.92 8.47
N LEU A 51 0.14 -6.62 8.45
CA LEU A 51 1.06 -6.01 9.41
C LEU A 51 0.24 -5.26 10.45
N ALA A 52 0.62 -5.41 11.74
CA ALA A 52 -0.03 -4.69 12.82
C ALA A 52 0.35 -3.19 12.81
N ASP A 53 1.64 -2.92 12.58
CA ASP A 53 2.22 -1.59 12.62
C ASP A 53 2.55 -1.05 11.24
N ASP A 54 2.54 0.28 11.13
CA ASP A 54 2.99 1.00 9.95
C ASP A 54 4.53 0.99 9.89
N ILE A 55 5.09 0.41 8.84
CA ILE A 55 6.54 0.26 8.70
C ILE A 55 7.10 1.38 7.82
N PRO A 56 8.16 2.10 8.23
CA PRO A 56 8.84 3.06 7.36
C PRO A 56 9.28 2.41 6.03
N VAL A 57 9.04 3.11 4.92
CA VAL A 57 9.32 2.58 3.57
C VAL A 57 10.80 2.18 3.39
N VAL A 58 11.73 2.90 4.03
CA VAL A 58 13.17 2.59 3.99
C VAL A 58 13.49 1.19 4.56
N ILE A 59 12.78 0.75 5.60
CA ILE A 59 13.01 -0.57 6.22
C ILE A 59 12.55 -1.66 5.27
N ILE A 60 11.43 -1.45 4.58
CA ILE A 60 10.91 -2.38 3.58
C ILE A 60 11.89 -2.52 2.42
N PHE A 61 12.40 -1.42 1.86
CA PHE A 61 13.37 -1.48 0.77
C PHE A 61 14.68 -2.17 1.18
N LYS A 62 15.19 -1.87 2.38
CA LYS A 62 16.35 -2.57 2.93
C LYS A 62 16.10 -4.08 3.06
N ALA A 63 14.92 -4.49 3.51
CA ALA A 63 14.55 -5.90 3.61
C ALA A 63 14.38 -6.59 2.24
N MET A 64 14.07 -5.82 1.19
CA MET A 64 14.03 -6.28 -0.20
C MET A 64 15.42 -6.38 -0.85
N GLY A 65 16.48 -5.95 -0.17
CA GLY A 65 17.85 -5.96 -0.69
C GLY A 65 18.19 -4.77 -1.59
N ILE A 66 17.43 -3.66 -1.45
CA ILE A 66 17.68 -2.38 -2.13
C ILE A 66 18.42 -1.43 -1.18
#